data_AF-A4BPE7-F1
#
_entry.id   AF-A4BPE7-F1
#
_cell.length_a   1.000
_cell.length_b   1.000
_cell.length_c   1.000
_cell.angle_alpha   90.00
_cell.angle_beta   90.00
_cell.angle_gamma   90.00
#
_symmetry.space_group_name_H-M   'P 1'
#
loop_
_entity.id
_entity.type
_entity.pdbx_description
1 polymer ?
#
loop_
_entity_poly.entity_id
_entity_poly.type
_entity_poly.pdbx_seq_one_letter_code
_entity_poly.pdbx_strand_id
1 'polypeptide(L)'
;MNYLAHLYLAENDDAALVGNLLGDFVKGRLGTRFDSPIYRGIRLHRAVDRFTDAHPIHRRSRQRFSTKRRRYAGIIVDMAYDHFLARYWSRFRADPLDQFAKRVYAALYRYHAELTPRLRQILPDMVREDWLTAYRDMDNVGLALDRLSLRLSRPSPLPGAVAEIRRAYGELETDFMQLLPELEHFTKSRHDSRLALPHPLPYWLKNNSRSERAIADGHRS
;
A
#
# COMPACT_ATOMS: atom_id res chain seq x y z
N MET A 1 -3.28 1.05 7.24
CA MET A 1 -3.52 -0.33 6.74
C MET A 1 -2.17 -1.04 6.69
N ASN A 2 -2.10 -2.35 6.43
CA ASN A 2 -0.82 -3.05 6.31
C ASN A 2 -0.58 -3.52 4.86
N TYR A 3 0.49 -4.29 4.60
CA TYR A 3 0.99 -4.58 3.26
C TYR A 3 -0.07 -5.07 2.27
N LEU A 4 -0.88 -6.08 2.62
CA LEU A 4 -1.80 -6.70 1.67
C LEU A 4 -2.90 -5.74 1.27
N ALA A 5 -3.50 -5.03 2.22
CA ALA A 5 -4.54 -4.04 1.93
C ALA A 5 -4.02 -2.87 1.09
N HIS A 6 -2.78 -2.41 1.34
CA HIS A 6 -2.15 -1.39 0.52
C HIS A 6 -1.95 -1.83 -0.93
N LEU A 7 -1.48 -3.05 -1.13
CA LEU A 7 -1.32 -3.65 -2.45
C LEU A 7 -2.67 -3.89 -3.14
N TYR A 8 -3.68 -4.35 -2.39
CA TYR A 8 -5.04 -4.55 -2.87
C TYR A 8 -5.68 -3.25 -3.41
N LEU A 9 -5.45 -2.14 -2.72
CA LEU A 9 -5.97 -0.82 -3.09
C LEU A 9 -5.15 -0.09 -4.15
N ALA A 10 -4.03 -0.66 -4.63
CA ALA A 10 -3.17 0.00 -5.60
C ALA A 10 -3.77 0.01 -7.02
N GLU A 11 -3.27 0.92 -7.87
CA GLU A 11 -3.56 0.88 -9.30
C GLU A 11 -3.12 -0.47 -9.90
N ASN A 12 -3.81 -0.92 -10.95
CA ASN A 12 -3.46 -2.14 -11.68
C ASN A 12 -2.21 -1.96 -12.58
N ASP A 13 -1.14 -1.39 -12.03
CA ASP A 13 0.14 -1.13 -12.65
C ASP A 13 1.26 -1.60 -11.71
N ASP A 14 2.23 -2.36 -12.24
CA ASP A 14 3.26 -3.00 -11.41
C ASP A 14 4.15 -1.97 -10.70
N ALA A 15 4.47 -0.84 -11.35
CA ALA A 15 5.25 0.22 -10.74
C ALA A 15 4.48 0.95 -9.63
N ALA A 16 3.16 1.17 -9.82
CA ALA A 16 2.29 1.71 -8.77
C ALA A 16 2.14 0.76 -7.58
N LEU A 17 2.04 -0.56 -7.82
CA LEU A 17 2.04 -1.60 -6.78
C LEU A 17 3.32 -1.55 -5.95
N VAL A 18 4.49 -1.52 -6.61
CA VAL A 18 5.79 -1.38 -5.92
C VAL A 18 5.85 -0.07 -5.13
N GLY A 19 5.38 1.03 -5.72
CA GLY A 19 5.26 2.31 -5.04
C GLY A 19 4.39 2.27 -3.80
N ASN A 20 3.27 1.56 -3.85
CA ASN A 20 2.34 1.46 -2.72
C ASN A 20 3.01 0.73 -1.54
N LEU A 21 3.71 -0.38 -1.79
CA LEU A 21 4.48 -1.06 -0.75
C LEU A 21 5.65 -0.22 -0.23
N LEU A 22 6.33 0.53 -1.10
CA LEU A 22 7.41 1.44 -0.71
C LEU A 22 6.96 2.55 0.26
N GLY A 23 5.66 2.80 0.39
CA GLY A 23 5.10 3.76 1.34
C GLY A 23 5.55 3.58 2.78
N ASP A 24 5.67 2.33 3.23
CA ASP A 24 6.16 1.97 4.58
C ASP A 24 7.67 2.21 4.76
N PHE A 25 8.42 2.25 3.65
CA PHE A 25 9.87 2.27 3.65
C PHE A 25 10.44 3.65 3.31
N VAL A 26 9.65 4.52 2.68
CA VAL A 26 10.05 5.87 2.28
C VAL A 26 9.44 6.91 3.23
N LYS A 27 10.29 7.55 4.04
CA LYS A 27 9.90 8.63 4.96
C LYS A 27 10.17 10.01 4.35
N GLY A 28 9.47 11.03 4.85
CA GLY A 28 9.72 12.43 4.48
C GLY A 28 9.03 12.92 3.21
N ARG A 29 9.34 14.15 2.79
CA ARG A 29 8.76 14.79 1.60
C ARG A 29 9.21 14.05 0.34
N LEU A 30 8.24 13.66 -0.48
CA LEU A 30 8.53 13.20 -1.83
C LEU A 30 8.92 14.45 -2.63
N GLY A 31 10.09 14.42 -3.28
CA GLY A 31 10.53 15.50 -4.16
C GLY A 31 9.57 15.70 -5.35
N THR A 32 9.94 16.57 -6.28
CA THR A 32 9.10 17.00 -7.41
C THR A 32 8.90 15.94 -8.53
N ARG A 33 9.21 14.66 -8.29
CA ARG A 33 9.05 13.57 -9.26
C ARG A 33 7.60 13.07 -9.30
N PHE A 34 6.68 13.96 -9.64
CA PHE A 34 5.23 13.74 -9.54
C PHE A 34 4.66 12.73 -10.54
N ASP A 35 5.37 12.42 -11.62
CA ASP A 35 4.79 11.68 -12.76
C ASP A 35 5.09 10.18 -12.77
N SER A 36 6.04 9.69 -11.95
CA SER A 36 6.35 8.25 -11.94
C SER A 36 5.28 7.45 -11.18
N PRO A 37 4.84 6.29 -11.72
CA PRO A 37 3.87 5.44 -11.04
C PRO A 37 4.30 5.01 -9.63
N ILE A 38 5.60 4.84 -9.38
CA ILE A 38 6.14 4.52 -8.05
C ILE A 38 5.80 5.61 -7.03
N TYR A 39 6.06 6.88 -7.38
CA TYR A 39 5.74 8.01 -6.50
C TYR A 39 4.23 8.19 -6.29
N ARG A 40 3.43 7.87 -7.32
CA ARG A 40 1.97 7.82 -7.17
C ARG A 40 1.53 6.75 -6.18
N GLY A 41 2.11 5.55 -6.26
CA GLY A 41 1.88 4.47 -5.29
C GLY A 41 2.21 4.89 -3.86
N ILE A 42 3.37 5.52 -3.63
CA ILE A 42 3.77 6.01 -2.29
C ILE A 42 2.77 7.04 -1.76
N ARG A 43 2.29 7.95 -2.63
CA ARG A 43 1.28 8.95 -2.24
C ARG A 43 -0.06 8.30 -1.91
N LEU A 44 -0.46 7.30 -2.69
CA LEU A 44 -1.70 6.57 -2.45
C LEU A 44 -1.66 5.84 -1.11
N HIS A 45 -0.56 5.13 -0.81
CA HIS A 45 -0.32 4.52 0.49
C HIS A 45 -0.55 5.51 1.64
N ARG A 46 0.14 6.65 1.61
CA ARG A 46 0.02 7.69 2.65
C ARG A 46 -1.38 8.30 2.74
N ALA A 47 -2.10 8.36 1.62
CA ALA A 47 -3.48 8.85 1.60
C ALA A 47 -4.43 7.84 2.24
N VAL A 48 -4.26 6.55 1.94
CA VAL A 48 -5.00 5.44 2.56
C VAL A 48 -4.75 5.40 4.06
N ASP A 49 -3.51 5.55 4.52
CA ASP A 49 -3.22 5.59 5.96
C ASP A 49 -3.89 6.75 6.66
N ARG A 50 -3.77 7.95 6.09
CA ARG A 50 -4.41 9.15 6.67
C ARG A 50 -5.93 9.00 6.74
N PHE A 51 -6.54 8.45 5.69
CA PHE A 51 -7.98 8.17 5.66
C PHE A 51 -8.34 7.17 6.76
N THR A 52 -7.61 6.05 6.83
CA THR A 52 -7.84 4.96 7.79
C THR A 52 -7.68 5.43 9.23
N ASP A 53 -6.59 6.11 9.57
CA ASP A 53 -6.30 6.62 10.92
C ASP A 53 -7.34 7.63 11.43
N ALA A 54 -7.92 8.40 10.50
CA ALA A 54 -8.98 9.34 10.80
C ALA A 54 -10.36 8.69 10.89
N HIS A 55 -10.53 7.48 10.34
CA HIS A 55 -11.83 6.85 10.17
C HIS A 55 -12.48 6.44 11.50
N PRO A 56 -13.76 6.77 11.75
CA PRO A 56 -14.46 6.38 12.98
C PRO A 56 -14.43 4.87 13.25
N ILE A 57 -14.58 4.05 12.20
CA ILE A 57 -14.56 2.59 12.32
C ILE A 57 -13.19 2.08 12.77
N HIS A 58 -12.09 2.55 12.17
CA HIS A 58 -10.74 2.16 12.61
C HIS A 58 -10.44 2.60 14.04
N ARG A 59 -10.88 3.81 14.42
CA ARG A 59 -10.77 4.30 15.80
C ARG A 59 -11.54 3.41 16.78
N ARG A 60 -12.74 2.97 16.41
CA ARG A 60 -13.53 2.00 17.18
C ARG A 60 -12.78 0.68 17.35
N SER A 61 -12.20 0.13 16.28
CA SER A 61 -11.39 -1.09 16.35
C SER A 61 -10.19 -0.95 17.28
N ARG A 62 -9.50 0.20 17.23
CA ARG A 62 -8.35 0.49 18.10
C ARG A 62 -8.72 0.52 19.59
N GLN A 63 -9.97 0.89 19.93
CA GLN A 63 -10.45 0.94 21.30
C GLN A 63 -10.72 -0.43 21.92
N ARG A 64 -10.72 -1.51 21.11
CA ARG A 64 -10.91 -2.90 21.58
C ARG A 64 -9.69 -3.48 22.27
N PHE A 65 -8.54 -2.84 22.10
CA PHE A 65 -7.27 -3.30 22.64
C PHE A 65 -6.99 -2.71 24.02
N SER A 66 -6.29 -3.48 24.84
CA SER A 66 -5.96 -3.11 26.21
C SER A 66 -5.18 -1.80 26.29
N THR A 67 -5.28 -1.13 27.43
CA THR A 67 -4.52 0.09 27.73
C THR A 67 -3.02 -0.09 27.54
N LYS A 68 -2.51 -1.29 27.86
CA LYS A 68 -1.12 -1.73 27.62
C LYS A 68 -0.73 -1.62 26.14
N ARG A 69 -1.63 -1.95 25.21
CA ARG A 69 -1.37 -2.00 23.77
C ARG A 69 -1.88 -0.79 23.00
N ARG A 70 -2.52 0.18 23.67
CA ARG A 70 -3.15 1.37 23.06
C ARG A 70 -2.26 2.10 22.03
N ARG A 71 -0.96 2.26 22.32
CA ARG A 71 -0.01 2.94 21.41
C ARG A 71 0.21 2.18 20.10
N TYR A 72 0.06 0.85 20.13
CA TYR A 72 0.31 -0.06 19.02
C TYR A 72 -0.99 -0.59 18.41
N ALA A 73 -2.15 -0.21 18.96
CA ALA A 73 -3.46 -0.70 18.52
C ALA A 73 -3.70 -0.49 17.03
N GLY A 74 -3.22 0.62 16.44
CA GLY A 74 -3.31 0.85 14.99
C GLY A 74 -2.62 -0.25 14.18
N ILE A 75 -1.38 -0.58 14.53
CA ILE A 75 -0.61 -1.67 13.87
C ILE A 75 -1.33 -3.02 14.03
N ILE A 76 -1.85 -3.30 15.23
CA ILE A 76 -2.54 -4.57 15.50
C ILE A 76 -3.83 -4.68 14.67
N VAL A 77 -4.61 -3.59 14.58
CA VAL A 77 -5.82 -3.52 13.74
C VAL A 77 -5.46 -3.70 12.27
N ASP A 78 -4.43 -3.01 11.78
CA ASP A 78 -4.03 -3.06 10.39
C ASP A 78 -3.61 -4.47 9.95
N MET A 79 -2.89 -5.21 10.82
CA MET A 79 -2.53 -6.60 10.57
C MET A 79 -3.74 -7.56 10.66
N ALA A 80 -4.69 -7.28 11.56
CA ALA A 80 -5.95 -8.03 11.61
C ALA A 80 -6.80 -7.80 10.34
N TYR A 81 -6.77 -6.59 9.78
CA TYR A 81 -7.47 -6.27 8.53
C TYR A 81 -6.84 -6.97 7.32
N ASP A 82 -5.52 -7.04 7.23
CA ASP A 82 -4.85 -7.86 6.23
C ASP A 82 -5.23 -9.35 6.36
N HIS A 83 -5.42 -9.85 7.59
CA HIS A 83 -5.92 -11.20 7.81
C HIS A 83 -7.33 -11.40 7.23
N PHE A 84 -8.29 -10.52 7.56
CA PHE A 84 -9.64 -10.65 7.03
C PHE A 84 -9.66 -10.53 5.51
N LEU A 85 -8.87 -9.62 4.93
CA LEU A 85 -8.72 -9.49 3.49
C LEU A 85 -8.19 -10.78 2.87
N ALA A 86 -7.12 -11.36 3.42
CA ALA A 86 -6.54 -12.60 2.94
C ALA A 86 -7.51 -13.78 3.07
N ARG A 87 -8.19 -13.87 4.22
CA ARG A 87 -9.13 -14.94 4.57
C ARG A 87 -10.38 -14.95 3.70
N TYR A 88 -10.86 -13.77 3.31
CA TYR A 88 -12.08 -13.56 2.53
C TYR A 88 -11.82 -13.04 1.12
N TRP A 89 -10.60 -13.20 0.62
CA TRP A 89 -10.14 -12.65 -0.64
C TRP A 89 -11.10 -12.89 -1.82
N SER A 90 -11.66 -14.09 -1.94
CA SER A 90 -12.59 -14.46 -3.02
C SER A 90 -13.91 -13.69 -3.01
N ARG A 91 -14.25 -13.00 -1.92
CA ARG A 91 -15.40 -12.08 -1.84
C ARG A 91 -15.13 -10.73 -2.51
N PHE A 92 -13.85 -10.36 -2.63
CA PHE A 92 -13.41 -9.03 -3.06
C PHE A 92 -12.75 -9.05 -4.44
N ARG A 93 -12.06 -10.14 -4.79
CA ARG A 93 -11.47 -10.32 -6.13
C ARG A 93 -11.75 -11.71 -6.69
N ALA A 94 -11.88 -11.76 -8.02
CA ALA A 94 -12.08 -12.99 -8.75
C ALA A 94 -10.77 -13.78 -8.92
N ASP A 95 -9.63 -13.11 -9.06
CA ASP A 95 -8.33 -13.79 -9.15
C ASP A 95 -7.85 -14.29 -7.79
N PRO A 96 -7.22 -15.48 -7.70
CA PRO A 96 -6.73 -16.02 -6.43
C PRO A 96 -5.64 -15.16 -5.80
N LEU A 97 -5.65 -15.05 -4.47
CA LEU A 97 -4.62 -14.32 -3.70
C LEU A 97 -3.21 -14.83 -4.02
N ASP A 98 -3.06 -16.14 -4.25
CA ASP A 98 -1.77 -16.77 -4.56
C ASP A 98 -1.21 -16.28 -5.91
N GLN A 99 -2.08 -16.01 -6.89
CA GLN A 99 -1.67 -15.42 -8.18
C GLN A 99 -1.32 -13.94 -8.01
N PHE A 100 -2.12 -13.21 -7.22
CA PHE A 100 -1.84 -11.82 -6.91
C PHE A 100 -0.50 -11.64 -6.17
N ALA A 101 -0.24 -12.45 -5.14
CA ALA A 101 1.01 -12.41 -4.39
C ALA A 101 2.22 -12.71 -5.28
N LYS A 102 2.14 -13.74 -6.14
CA LYS A 102 3.19 -14.05 -7.14
C LYS A 102 3.46 -12.87 -8.06
N ARG A 103 2.42 -12.18 -8.54
CA ARG A 103 2.58 -10.98 -9.37
C ARG A 103 3.29 -9.87 -8.59
N VAL A 104 2.90 -9.61 -7.34
CA VAL A 104 3.54 -8.60 -6.49
C VAL A 104 5.03 -8.93 -6.30
N TYR A 105 5.38 -10.17 -5.97
CA TYR A 105 6.77 -10.59 -5.80
C TYR A 105 7.58 -10.45 -7.09
N ALA A 106 7.02 -10.84 -8.23
CA ALA A 106 7.66 -10.64 -9.53
C ALA A 106 7.90 -9.15 -9.84
N ALA A 107 6.93 -8.28 -9.52
CA ALA A 107 7.07 -6.83 -9.67
C ALA A 107 8.19 -6.28 -8.78
N LEU A 108 8.27 -6.70 -7.51
CA LEU A 108 9.33 -6.26 -6.59
C LEU A 108 10.73 -6.64 -7.10
N TYR A 109 10.90 -7.83 -7.67
CA TYR A 109 12.16 -8.21 -8.31
C TYR A 109 12.43 -7.44 -9.60
N ARG A 110 11.40 -7.18 -10.43
CA ARG A 110 11.56 -6.38 -11.65
C ARG A 110 12.02 -4.96 -11.35
N TYR A 111 11.46 -4.34 -10.31
CA TYR A 111 11.81 -2.99 -9.85
C TYR A 111 12.86 -3.00 -8.73
N HIS A 112 13.66 -4.06 -8.60
CA HIS A 112 14.59 -4.23 -7.48
C HIS A 112 15.55 -3.04 -7.30
N ALA A 113 15.99 -2.41 -8.39
CA ALA A 113 16.87 -1.24 -8.37
C ALA A 113 16.23 0.01 -7.70
N GLU A 114 14.89 0.11 -7.74
CA GLU A 114 14.13 1.23 -7.16
C GLU A 114 13.79 1.00 -5.68
N LEU A 115 14.04 -0.20 -5.16
CA LEU A 115 13.70 -0.55 -3.78
C LEU A 115 14.68 0.07 -2.78
N THR A 116 14.15 0.51 -1.63
CA THR A 116 15.00 0.93 -0.51
C THR A 116 15.91 -0.22 -0.04
N PRO A 117 17.10 0.06 0.52
CA PRO A 117 17.98 -0.98 1.07
C PRO A 117 17.26 -1.93 2.03
N ARG A 118 16.39 -1.39 2.88
CA ARG A 118 15.62 -2.18 3.85
C ARG A 118 14.64 -3.14 3.17
N LEU A 119 13.90 -2.68 2.15
CA LEU A 119 12.97 -3.56 1.44
C LEU A 119 13.71 -4.63 0.64
N ARG A 120 14.84 -4.28 0.00
CA ARG A 120 15.72 -5.27 -0.66
C ARG A 120 16.20 -6.36 0.30
N GLN A 121 16.58 -5.97 1.52
CA GLN A 121 17.07 -6.91 2.52
C GLN A 121 16.01 -7.93 2.95
N ILE A 122 14.74 -7.51 3.10
CA ILE A 122 13.67 -8.41 3.57
C ILE A 122 12.93 -9.13 2.44
N LEU A 123 13.09 -8.69 1.19
CA LEU A 123 12.36 -9.25 0.04
C LEU A 123 12.56 -10.77 -0.11
N PRO A 124 13.78 -11.34 0.00
CA PRO A 124 13.96 -12.79 -0.11
C PRO A 124 13.15 -13.57 0.93
N ASP A 125 13.12 -13.11 2.18
CA ASP A 125 12.33 -13.75 3.24
C ASP A 125 10.82 -13.57 3.02
N MET A 126 10.41 -12.37 2.57
CA MET A 126 9.02 -12.08 2.26
C MET A 126 8.45 -13.01 1.18
N VAL A 127 9.27 -13.37 0.19
CA VAL A 127 8.92 -14.29 -0.90
C VAL A 127 8.98 -15.74 -0.43
N ARG A 128 10.07 -16.13 0.26
CA ARG A 128 10.27 -17.51 0.75
C ARG A 128 9.18 -17.95 1.73
N GLU A 129 8.73 -17.04 2.58
CA GLU A 129 7.68 -17.30 3.58
C GLU A 129 6.29 -16.85 3.14
N ASP A 130 6.16 -16.39 1.88
CA ASP A 130 4.90 -15.93 1.27
C ASP A 130 4.04 -15.08 2.21
N TRP A 131 4.62 -13.98 2.73
CA TRP A 131 3.98 -13.17 3.77
C TRP A 131 2.57 -12.69 3.41
N LEU A 132 2.28 -12.48 2.11
CA LEU A 132 0.98 -11.96 1.67
C LEU A 132 -0.12 -13.02 1.79
N THR A 133 0.15 -14.26 1.39
CA THR A 133 -0.84 -15.36 1.55
C THR A 133 -0.87 -15.87 2.99
N ALA A 134 0.27 -15.80 3.70
CA ALA A 134 0.40 -16.25 5.08
C ALA A 134 -0.59 -15.56 6.03
N TYR A 135 -1.02 -14.33 5.74
CA TYR A 135 -2.05 -13.63 6.51
C TYR A 135 -3.41 -14.35 6.54
N ARG A 136 -3.68 -15.33 5.65
CA ARG A 136 -4.89 -16.18 5.76
C ARG A 136 -4.98 -16.90 7.11
N ASP A 137 -3.84 -17.17 7.75
CA ASP A 137 -3.76 -17.80 9.06
C ASP A 137 -3.50 -16.77 10.16
N MET A 138 -4.34 -16.79 11.19
CA MET A 138 -4.22 -15.90 12.34
C MET A 138 -2.95 -16.19 13.18
N ASP A 139 -2.43 -17.41 13.17
CA ASP A 139 -1.18 -17.71 13.87
C ASP A 139 0.02 -17.06 13.19
N ASN A 140 0.02 -16.97 11.86
CA ASN A 140 1.03 -16.21 11.11
C ASN A 140 0.95 -14.70 11.40
N VAL A 141 -0.25 -14.15 11.61
CA VAL A 141 -0.42 -12.77 12.07
C VAL A 141 0.24 -12.57 13.43
N GLY A 142 0.05 -13.51 14.36
CA GLY A 142 0.71 -13.50 15.67
C GLY A 142 2.23 -13.54 15.57
N LEU A 143 2.78 -14.46 14.78
CA LEU A 143 4.22 -14.55 14.52
C LEU A 143 4.78 -13.25 13.91
N ALA A 144 4.04 -12.64 12.98
CA ALA A 144 4.45 -11.40 12.35
C ALA A 144 4.45 -10.21 13.35
N LEU A 145 3.45 -10.13 14.24
CA LEU A 145 3.40 -9.12 15.33
C LEU A 145 4.57 -9.29 16.32
N ASP A 146 4.88 -10.52 16.70
CA ASP A 146 5.98 -10.84 17.61
C ASP A 146 7.33 -10.46 16.97
N ARG A 147 7.54 -10.82 15.69
CA ARG A 147 8.74 -10.43 14.92
C ARG A 147 8.86 -8.93 14.72
N LEU A 148 7.74 -8.23 14.54
CA LEU A 148 7.73 -6.77 14.41
C LEU A 148 8.25 -6.10 15.68
N SER A 149 7.92 -6.64 16.86
CA SER A 149 8.43 -6.16 18.15
C SER A 149 9.96 -6.09 18.20
N LEU A 150 10.64 -7.09 17.61
CA LEU A 150 12.11 -7.17 17.58
C LEU A 150 12.77 -6.06 16.74
N ARG A 151 12.01 -5.46 15.83
CA ARG A 151 12.50 -4.40 14.92
C ARG A 151 12.25 -3.00 15.47
N LEU A 152 11.53 -2.88 16.60
CA LEU A 152 11.26 -1.60 17.24
C LEU A 152 12.42 -1.21 18.16
N SER A 153 12.73 0.09 18.20
CA SER A 153 13.84 0.62 19.01
C SER A 153 13.60 0.57 20.52
N ARG A 154 12.39 0.21 20.97
CA ARG A 154 12.02 0.08 22.38
C ARG A 154 11.23 -1.20 22.59
N PRO A 155 11.34 -1.84 23.78
CA PRO A 155 10.46 -2.94 24.14
C PRO A 155 9.00 -2.57 23.90
N SER A 156 8.30 -3.43 23.16
CA SER A 156 6.91 -3.20 22.81
C SER A 156 6.02 -4.29 23.39
N PRO A 157 4.75 -3.99 23.73
CA PRO A 157 3.78 -4.97 24.18
C PRO A 157 3.13 -5.72 23.01
N LEU A 158 3.72 -5.70 21.81
CA LEU A 158 3.23 -6.45 20.65
C LEU A 158 3.26 -7.98 20.86
N PRO A 159 4.25 -8.58 21.54
CA PRO A 159 4.25 -10.02 21.75
C PRO A 159 2.95 -10.52 22.37
N GLY A 160 2.34 -11.53 21.74
CA GLY A 160 1.06 -12.10 22.15
C GLY A 160 -0.16 -11.20 21.94
N ALA A 161 -0.06 -10.14 21.12
CA ALA A 161 -1.20 -9.28 20.77
C ALA A 161 -2.30 -10.03 20.00
N VAL A 162 -1.96 -11.13 19.31
CA VAL A 162 -2.91 -12.01 18.63
C VAL A 162 -4.01 -12.53 19.57
N ALA A 163 -3.73 -12.71 20.85
CA ALA A 163 -4.74 -13.12 21.82
C ALA A 163 -5.84 -12.05 21.99
N GLU A 164 -5.53 -10.76 21.86
CA GLU A 164 -6.55 -9.70 21.89
C GLU A 164 -7.32 -9.63 20.58
N ILE A 165 -6.64 -9.85 19.44
CA ILE A 165 -7.31 -9.97 18.13
C ILE A 165 -8.34 -11.10 18.18
N ARG A 166 -7.96 -12.28 18.67
CA ARG A 166 -8.87 -13.44 18.79
C ARG A 166 -10.07 -13.15 19.68
N ARG A 167 -9.89 -12.41 20.79
CA ARG A 167 -11.01 -12.02 21.66
C ARG A 167 -11.97 -11.04 20.99
N ALA A 168 -11.46 -10.11 20.19
CA ALA A 168 -12.26 -9.10 19.49
C ALA A 168 -12.59 -9.50 18.04
N TYR A 169 -12.39 -10.76 17.65
CA TYR A 169 -12.34 -11.18 16.25
C TYR A 169 -13.60 -10.79 15.47
N GLY A 170 -14.79 -11.14 15.97
CA GLY A 170 -16.05 -10.84 15.28
C GLY A 170 -16.36 -9.35 15.16
N GLU A 171 -15.96 -8.55 16.15
CA GLU A 171 -16.12 -7.09 16.10
C GLU A 171 -15.15 -6.45 15.10
N LEU A 172 -13.90 -6.90 15.09
CA LEU A 172 -12.89 -6.44 14.13
C LEU A 172 -13.23 -6.85 12.70
N GLU A 173 -13.77 -8.05 12.51
CA GLU A 173 -14.27 -8.52 11.21
C GLU A 173 -15.41 -7.64 10.71
N THR A 174 -16.38 -7.35 11.58
CA THR A 174 -17.50 -6.46 11.26
C THR A 174 -17.01 -5.06 10.88
N ASP A 175 -16.08 -4.52 11.66
CA ASP A 175 -15.44 -3.23 11.38
C ASP A 175 -14.73 -3.24 10.02
N PHE A 176 -13.98 -4.29 9.70
CA PHE A 176 -13.28 -4.46 8.43
C PHE A 176 -14.25 -4.51 7.24
N MET A 177 -15.33 -5.31 7.34
CA MET A 177 -16.33 -5.46 6.28
C MET A 177 -17.07 -4.15 6.00
N GLN A 178 -17.20 -3.26 6.99
CA GLN A 178 -17.76 -1.93 6.81
C GLN A 178 -16.74 -0.95 6.21
N LEU A 179 -15.48 -1.00 6.65
CA LEU A 179 -14.45 -0.05 6.25
C LEU A 179 -13.92 -0.28 4.83
N LEU A 180 -13.77 -1.53 4.40
CA LEU A 180 -13.12 -1.84 3.11
C LEU A 180 -13.86 -1.20 1.90
N PRO A 181 -15.20 -1.24 1.80
CA PRO A 181 -15.92 -0.52 0.73
C PRO A 181 -15.68 0.99 0.72
N GLU A 182 -15.54 1.61 1.89
CA GLU A 182 -15.25 3.05 2.00
C GLU A 182 -13.83 3.36 1.48
N LEU A 183 -12.87 2.49 1.76
CA LEU A 183 -11.50 2.58 1.23
C LEU A 183 -11.46 2.40 -0.29
N GLU A 184 -12.22 1.45 -0.84
CA GLU A 184 -12.33 1.28 -2.29
C GLU A 184 -12.93 2.50 -2.97
N HIS A 185 -13.99 3.08 -2.39
CA HIS A 185 -14.59 4.30 -2.91
C HIS A 185 -13.62 5.49 -2.84
N PHE A 186 -12.93 5.66 -1.70
CA PHE A 186 -11.93 6.69 -1.53
C PHE A 186 -10.78 6.57 -2.54
N THR A 187 -10.31 5.35 -2.82
CA THR A 187 -9.23 5.15 -3.80
C THR A 187 -9.72 5.35 -5.24
N LYS A 188 -10.86 4.77 -5.64
CA LYS A 188 -11.47 4.96 -6.97
C LYS A 188 -11.69 6.44 -7.30
N SER A 189 -12.31 7.21 -6.41
CA SER A 189 -12.56 8.65 -6.63
C SER A 189 -11.27 9.46 -6.88
N ARG A 190 -10.13 9.04 -6.30
CA ARG A 190 -8.82 9.67 -6.53
C ARG A 190 -8.19 9.27 -7.86
N HIS A 191 -8.46 8.06 -8.34
CA HIS A 191 -8.07 7.64 -9.68
C HIS A 191 -8.89 8.39 -10.75
N ASP A 192 -10.20 8.52 -10.55
CA ASP A 192 -11.09 9.17 -11.51
C ASP A 192 -10.86 10.69 -11.58
N SER A 193 -10.71 11.35 -10.43
CA SER A 193 -10.35 12.77 -10.37
C SER A 193 -9.00 13.06 -11.04
N ARG A 194 -8.12 12.05 -11.17
CA ARG A 194 -6.85 12.15 -11.89
C ARG A 194 -7.02 11.99 -13.40
N LEU A 195 -7.86 11.05 -13.86
CA LEU A 195 -8.17 10.89 -15.28
C LEU A 195 -8.91 12.12 -15.85
N ALA A 196 -9.63 12.85 -15.00
CA ALA A 196 -10.32 14.09 -15.35
C ALA A 196 -9.42 15.33 -15.44
N LEU A 197 -8.19 15.28 -14.92
CA LEU A 197 -7.24 16.39 -15.04
C LEU A 197 -6.52 16.28 -16.40
N PRO A 198 -6.51 17.32 -17.25
CA PRO A 198 -5.72 17.31 -18.46
C PRO A 198 -4.26 17.08 -18.06
N HIS A 199 -3.68 15.98 -18.54
CA HIS A 199 -2.25 15.74 -18.39
C HIS A 199 -1.52 16.98 -18.91
N PRO A 200 -0.69 17.66 -18.10
CA PRO A 200 0.16 18.70 -18.65
C PRO A 200 1.00 18.04 -19.74
N LEU A 201 0.91 18.59 -20.96
CA LEU A 201 1.74 18.13 -22.07
C LEU A 201 3.19 18.01 -21.58
N PRO A 202 3.89 16.92 -21.92
CA PRO A 202 5.31 16.77 -21.60
C PRO A 202 6.07 18.05 -21.95
N TYR A 203 7.00 18.47 -21.11
CA TYR A 203 7.72 19.74 -21.29
C TYR A 203 8.34 19.90 -22.69
N TRP A 204 8.71 18.80 -23.35
CA TRP A 204 9.27 18.78 -24.71
C TRP A 204 8.25 19.03 -25.83
N LEU A 205 6.94 18.90 -25.57
CA LEU A 205 5.87 19.27 -26.50
C LEU A 205 5.55 20.78 -26.48
N LYS A 206 6.07 21.54 -25.50
CA LYS A 206 5.93 23.01 -25.47
C LYS A 206 6.99 23.77 -26.26
N ASN A 207 8.01 23.08 -26.79
CA ASN A 207 9.16 23.72 -27.45
C ASN A 207 9.29 23.44 -28.95
N ASN A 208 8.33 22.75 -29.59
CA ASN A 208 8.42 22.45 -31.03
C ASN A 208 7.57 23.36 -31.95
N SER A 209 7.30 24.60 -31.54
CA SER A 209 6.64 25.59 -32.40
C SER A 209 7.55 26.74 -32.83
N ARG A 210 8.88 26.53 -32.89
CA ARG A 210 9.85 27.53 -33.38
C ARG A 210 10.84 27.04 -34.44
N SER A 211 10.67 25.84 -35.00
CA SER A 211 11.63 25.28 -35.99
C SER A 211 11.01 24.87 -37.34
N GLU A 212 9.88 25.45 -37.75
CA GLU A 212 9.32 25.27 -39.10
C GLU A 212 9.00 26.61 -39.80
N ARG A 213 9.92 27.58 -39.73
CA ARG A 213 9.96 28.71 -40.67
C ARG A 213 11.43 29.11 -40.95
N ALA A 214 12.17 28.18 -41.56
CA ALA A 214 13.49 28.49 -42.13
C ALA A 214 13.88 27.48 -43.23
N ILE A 215 12.94 27.00 -44.03
CA ILE A 215 13.22 26.31 -45.31
C ILE A 215 12.10 26.66 -46.29
N ALA A 216 12.18 27.85 -46.89
CA ALA A 216 11.63 28.14 -48.21
C ALA A 216 12.17 29.50 -48.68
N ASP A 217 12.91 29.45 -49.79
CA ASP A 217 13.11 30.52 -50.76
C ASP A 217 14.04 31.69 -50.43
N GLY A 218 15.34 31.36 -50.42
CA GLY A 218 16.35 32.24 -51.01
C GLY A 218 16.82 31.66 -52.35
N HIS A 219 16.21 32.03 -53.47
CA HIS A 219 16.79 31.94 -54.83
C HIS A 219 15.94 32.70 -55.86
N ARG A 220 16.36 33.92 -56.22
CA ARG A 220 16.70 34.34 -57.60
C ARG A 220 16.94 35.85 -57.65
N SER A 221 18.09 36.16 -58.26
CA SER A 221 18.53 37.35 -59.02
C SER A 221 17.81 38.67 -58.86
#